data_AF-A0A2N2T7A9-F1
#
_entry.id   AF-A0A2N2T7A9-F1
#
_cell.length_a   1.000
_cell.length_b   1.000
_cell.length_c   1.000
_cell.angle_alpha   90.00
_cell.angle_beta   90.00
_cell.angle_gamma   90.00
#
_symmetry.space_group_name_H-M   'P 1'
#
loop_
_entity.id
_entity.type
_entity.pdbx_description
1 polymer ?
#
loop_
_entity_poly.entity_id
_entity_poly.type
_entity_poly.pdbx_seq_one_letter_code
_entity_poly.pdbx_strand_id
1 'polypeptide(L)'
;MLTHYLTKNYGLNYKGPWLHPLSPYYKGKQAEALLPMHPQADGLGYRHWLGWVLGIGGDGKVIEPATVLKAFRATRTTPEYRLWAFGYDMDNMKARCWYDATFPLFELELRDPLANQRLHGLLEKTLAGAEHAAKSLRLAVRDVWFGNGEARGDLSFIDAQFWNASEEAFFACLRSIDARIKQDAANAIAASTEPRQIWVKALRLIALNLFDQLAASGDVAAGNPRRLGDAYRLL
;
A
#
# COMPACT_ATOMS: atom_id res chain seq x y z
N MET A 1 -16.68 12.94 35.16
CA MET A 1 -16.21 11.53 35.14
C MET A 1 -17.38 10.66 34.70
N LEU A 2 -17.21 9.80 33.70
CA LEU A 2 -18.27 8.87 33.29
C LEU A 2 -18.19 7.63 34.20
N THR A 3 -19.25 7.35 34.96
CA THR A 3 -19.22 6.28 35.98
C THR A 3 -19.98 5.01 35.57
N HIS A 4 -20.92 5.10 34.62
CA HIS A 4 -21.73 3.98 34.17
C HIS A 4 -22.08 4.15 32.68
N TYR A 5 -22.25 3.03 31.98
CA TYR A 5 -22.86 2.99 30.64
C TYR A 5 -23.70 1.71 30.51
N LEU A 6 -24.75 1.78 29.69
CA LEU A 6 -25.61 0.64 29.37
C LEU A 6 -25.42 0.31 27.89
N THR A 7 -25.21 -0.96 27.57
CA THR A 7 -25.15 -1.44 26.19
C THR A 7 -26.26 -2.44 25.92
N LYS A 8 -26.77 -2.41 24.69
CA LYS A 8 -27.62 -3.47 24.16
C LYS A 8 -26.81 -4.25 23.15
N ASN A 9 -26.73 -5.56 23.35
CA ASN A 9 -26.04 -6.47 22.45
C ASN A 9 -26.86 -6.58 21.16
N TYR A 10 -26.17 -6.71 20.02
CA TYR A 10 -26.76 -6.89 18.68
C TYR A 10 -27.58 -5.69 18.18
N GLY A 11 -26.99 -4.96 17.22
CA GLY A 11 -27.67 -3.92 16.46
C GLY A 11 -28.24 -4.44 15.14
N LEU A 12 -28.79 -3.54 14.34
CA LEU A 12 -29.15 -3.84 12.95
C LEU A 12 -27.90 -4.25 12.17
N ASN A 13 -27.97 -5.39 11.48
CA ASN A 13 -26.99 -5.73 10.47
C ASN A 13 -27.35 -4.96 9.20
N TYR A 14 -26.68 -3.82 8.97
CA TYR A 14 -26.87 -2.97 7.80
C TYR A 14 -26.37 -3.69 6.54
N LYS A 15 -27.19 -4.62 6.02
CA LYS A 15 -27.01 -5.26 4.72
C LYS A 15 -27.68 -4.42 3.63
N GLY A 16 -27.16 -4.50 2.41
CA GLY A 16 -27.77 -3.89 1.22
C GLY A 16 -26.98 -2.71 0.66
N PRO A 17 -27.64 -1.75 -0.02
CA PRO A 17 -26.97 -0.76 -0.87
C PRO A 17 -26.33 0.39 -0.09
N TRP A 18 -26.47 0.44 1.23
CA TRP A 18 -25.91 1.52 2.03
C TRP A 18 -24.38 1.38 2.13
N LEU A 19 -23.68 2.44 1.74
CA LEU A 19 -22.23 2.58 1.86
C LEU A 19 -21.92 3.77 2.78
N HIS A 20 -21.12 3.53 3.80
CA HIS A 20 -20.67 4.55 4.75
C HIS A 20 -19.77 5.57 4.02
N PRO A 21 -20.03 6.88 4.14
CA PRO A 21 -19.40 7.89 3.30
C PRO A 21 -17.89 8.07 3.53
N LEU A 22 -17.38 7.62 4.68
CA LEU A 22 -15.96 7.74 5.07
C LEU A 22 -15.17 6.43 4.92
N SER A 23 -15.84 5.34 4.56
CA SER A 23 -15.19 4.02 4.47
C SER A 23 -14.94 3.66 3.01
N PRO A 24 -13.72 3.25 2.64
CA PRO A 24 -13.51 2.58 1.37
C PRO A 24 -14.05 1.15 1.42
N TYR A 25 -14.35 0.60 0.26
CA TYR A 25 -14.95 -0.71 0.11
C TYR A 25 -14.12 -1.60 -0.82
N TYR A 26 -14.19 -2.91 -0.64
CA TYR A 26 -13.58 -3.86 -1.56
C TYR A 26 -14.55 -4.96 -1.97
N LYS A 27 -14.31 -5.55 -3.14
CA LYS A 27 -15.03 -6.72 -3.64
C LYS A 27 -14.02 -7.70 -4.22
N GLY A 28 -14.00 -8.92 -3.69
CA GLY A 28 -13.22 -10.02 -4.27
C GLY A 28 -13.92 -10.64 -5.49
N LYS A 29 -13.18 -11.41 -6.28
CA LYS A 29 -13.68 -12.04 -7.53
C LYS A 29 -15.02 -12.78 -7.41
N GLN A 30 -15.26 -13.46 -6.29
CA GLN A 30 -16.46 -14.24 -6.03
C GLN A 30 -17.40 -13.60 -5.00
N ALA A 31 -17.08 -12.39 -4.52
CA ALA A 31 -17.91 -11.72 -3.53
C ALA A 31 -19.19 -11.20 -4.19
N GLU A 32 -20.34 -11.39 -3.53
CA GLU A 32 -21.63 -10.89 -4.03
C GLU A 32 -21.78 -9.38 -3.78
N ALA A 33 -21.28 -8.91 -2.63
CA ALA A 33 -21.41 -7.54 -2.16
C ALA A 33 -20.05 -6.86 -1.89
N LEU A 34 -20.05 -5.54 -1.90
CA LEU A 34 -18.95 -4.71 -1.40
C LEU A 34 -18.87 -4.86 0.13
N LEU A 35 -17.65 -5.01 0.64
CA LEU A 35 -17.36 -5.05 2.07
C LEU A 35 -16.54 -3.82 2.48
N PRO A 36 -16.84 -3.20 3.63
CA PRO A 36 -16.02 -2.09 4.12
C PRO A 36 -14.61 -2.59 4.41
N MET A 37 -13.63 -1.75 4.12
CA MET A 37 -12.24 -2.03 4.48
C MET A 37 -11.99 -1.61 5.93
N HIS A 38 -11.32 -2.48 6.67
CA HIS A 38 -10.88 -2.23 8.05
C HIS A 38 -9.35 -2.28 8.13
N PRO A 39 -8.71 -1.48 8.99
CA PRO A 39 -7.31 -1.67 9.33
C PRO A 39 -7.03 -3.12 9.71
N GLN A 40 -5.84 -3.58 9.35
CA GLN A 40 -5.36 -4.93 9.62
C GLN A 40 -4.09 -4.85 10.48
N ALA A 41 -3.60 -5.98 10.99
CA ALA A 41 -2.42 -6.01 11.88
C ALA A 41 -1.15 -5.46 11.23
N ASP A 42 -1.09 -5.45 9.89
CA ASP A 42 0.02 -4.88 9.12
C ASP A 42 -0.08 -3.35 8.96
N GLY A 43 -1.08 -2.72 9.58
CA GLY A 43 -1.23 -1.28 9.70
C GLY A 43 -1.67 -0.55 8.42
N LEU A 44 -1.66 0.77 8.48
CA LEU A 44 -2.00 1.67 7.39
C LEU A 44 -0.71 2.18 6.75
N GLY A 45 -0.56 2.00 5.44
CA GLY A 45 0.61 2.46 4.69
C GLY A 45 0.30 2.78 3.23
N TYR A 46 1.27 3.35 2.54
CA TYR A 46 1.09 3.84 1.16
C TYR A 46 0.63 2.75 0.16
N ARG A 47 0.85 1.47 0.46
CA ARG A 47 0.36 0.35 -0.37
C ARG A 47 -1.16 0.33 -0.55
N HIS A 48 -1.90 0.96 0.36
CA HIS A 48 -3.35 1.08 0.25
C HIS A 48 -3.80 2.39 -0.41
N TRP A 49 -2.89 3.37 -0.51
CA TRP A 49 -3.17 4.73 -0.96
C TRP A 49 -3.87 4.75 -2.33
N LEU A 50 -3.36 3.95 -3.28
CA LEU A 50 -3.90 3.91 -4.63
C LEU A 50 -5.37 3.49 -4.63
N GLY A 51 -5.69 2.40 -3.93
CA GLY A 51 -7.07 1.92 -3.79
C GLY A 51 -7.97 2.89 -3.04
N TRP A 52 -7.47 3.58 -2.02
CA TRP A 52 -8.25 4.55 -1.27
C TRP A 52 -8.54 5.83 -2.04
N VAL A 53 -7.60 6.30 -2.86
CA VAL A 53 -7.67 7.62 -3.52
C VAL A 53 -8.20 7.52 -4.96
N LEU A 54 -7.69 6.56 -5.74
CA LEU A 54 -8.04 6.40 -7.15
C LEU A 54 -8.99 5.22 -7.39
N GLY A 55 -9.03 4.25 -6.47
CA GLY A 55 -9.74 2.99 -6.66
C GLY A 55 -8.88 1.98 -7.41
N ILE A 56 -9.32 0.72 -7.43
CA ILE A 56 -8.69 -0.35 -8.23
C ILE A 56 -9.82 -1.13 -8.89
N GLY A 57 -9.71 -1.39 -10.19
CA GLY A 57 -10.70 -2.15 -10.97
C GLY A 57 -10.06 -3.31 -11.72
N GLY A 58 -10.74 -4.46 -11.78
CA GLY A 58 -10.27 -5.64 -12.55
C GLY A 58 -10.82 -6.97 -12.05
N ASP A 59 -10.48 -8.06 -12.76
CA ASP A 59 -11.07 -9.41 -12.61
C ASP A 59 -10.72 -10.15 -11.30
N GLY A 60 -9.99 -9.54 -10.37
CA GLY A 60 -9.55 -10.17 -9.13
C GLY A 60 -10.00 -9.46 -7.86
N LYS A 61 -9.87 -8.14 -7.84
CA LYS A 61 -10.16 -7.29 -6.69
C LYS A 61 -10.60 -5.92 -7.18
N VAL A 62 -11.76 -5.48 -6.72
CA VAL A 62 -12.22 -4.11 -6.86
C VAL A 62 -12.02 -3.41 -5.52
N ILE A 63 -11.49 -2.19 -5.54
CA ILE A 63 -11.49 -1.28 -4.40
C ILE A 63 -12.18 0.01 -4.82
N GLU A 64 -13.18 0.40 -4.04
CA GLU A 64 -13.88 1.66 -4.18
C GLU A 64 -13.44 2.67 -3.12
N PRO A 65 -13.00 3.87 -3.52
CA PRO A 65 -12.77 4.98 -2.61
C PRO A 65 -14.02 5.33 -1.79
N ALA A 66 -13.80 5.86 -0.59
CA ALA A 66 -14.87 6.44 0.22
C ALA A 66 -15.61 7.54 -0.56
N THR A 67 -16.93 7.62 -0.40
CA THR A 67 -17.78 8.59 -1.12
C THR A 67 -17.30 10.03 -0.94
N VAL A 68 -16.81 10.37 0.27
CA VAL A 68 -16.26 11.70 0.56
C VAL A 68 -15.06 12.05 -0.33
N LEU A 69 -14.20 11.08 -0.68
CA LEU A 69 -13.05 11.31 -1.56
C LEU A 69 -13.50 11.53 -3.01
N LYS A 70 -14.52 10.81 -3.48
CA LYS A 70 -15.12 11.03 -4.79
C LYS A 70 -15.70 12.45 -4.91
N ALA A 71 -16.44 12.91 -3.89
CA ALA A 71 -17.01 14.26 -3.84
C ALA A 71 -15.93 15.35 -3.70
N PHE A 72 -14.92 15.11 -2.86
CA PHE A 72 -13.80 16.02 -2.65
C PHE A 72 -13.02 16.28 -3.95
N ARG A 73 -12.69 15.23 -4.72
CA ARG A 73 -11.98 15.39 -6.00
C ARG A 73 -12.74 16.24 -7.01
N ALA A 74 -14.07 16.15 -7.02
CA ALA A 74 -14.92 16.95 -7.90
C ALA A 74 -15.02 18.44 -7.51
N THR A 75 -14.64 18.82 -6.28
CA THR A 75 -14.93 20.15 -5.70
C THR A 75 -13.71 20.88 -5.16
N ARG A 76 -12.51 20.29 -5.23
CA ARG A 76 -11.28 20.87 -4.66
C ARG A 76 -10.89 22.19 -5.32
N THR A 77 -10.38 23.14 -4.53
CA THR A 77 -10.00 24.50 -4.99
C THR A 77 -8.63 24.99 -4.50
N THR A 78 -8.03 24.35 -3.49
CA THR A 78 -6.73 24.76 -2.90
C THR A 78 -5.65 23.69 -3.07
N PRO A 79 -4.34 24.00 -2.90
CA PRO A 79 -3.30 23.19 -3.53
C PRO A 79 -2.85 21.96 -2.74
N GLU A 80 -2.99 21.92 -1.41
CA GLU A 80 -2.41 20.83 -0.60
C GLU A 80 -3.39 20.26 0.42
N TYR A 81 -3.91 19.08 0.11
CA TYR A 81 -4.74 18.30 1.02
C TYR A 81 -4.05 16.99 1.38
N ARG A 82 -4.42 16.45 2.55
CA ARG A 82 -3.94 15.15 3.02
C ARG A 82 -5.13 14.24 3.30
N LEU A 83 -4.97 12.96 3.00
CA LEU A 83 -5.87 11.91 3.44
C LEU A 83 -5.49 11.51 4.86
N TRP A 84 -6.41 11.61 5.81
CA TRP A 84 -6.27 10.98 7.12
C TRP A 84 -7.06 9.66 7.11
N ALA A 85 -6.36 8.54 7.20
CA ALA A 85 -6.94 7.22 7.32
C ALA A 85 -6.77 6.72 8.75
N PHE A 86 -7.81 6.15 9.33
CA PHE A 86 -7.78 5.68 10.71
C PHE A 86 -8.82 4.59 10.98
N GLY A 87 -8.63 3.85 12.06
CA GLY A 87 -9.63 2.93 12.61
C GLY A 87 -9.02 1.86 13.51
N TYR A 88 -9.87 0.99 14.05
CA TYR A 88 -9.43 -0.18 14.81
C TYR A 88 -9.14 -1.36 13.89
N ASP A 89 -8.01 -2.00 14.12
CA ASP A 89 -7.80 -3.39 13.75
C ASP A 89 -8.53 -4.28 14.78
N MET A 90 -9.44 -5.10 14.27
CA MET A 90 -10.32 -5.96 15.06
C MET A 90 -10.03 -7.43 14.75
N ASP A 91 -9.86 -8.23 15.80
CA ASP A 91 -9.97 -9.69 15.71
C ASP A 91 -11.31 -10.12 16.32
N ASN A 92 -12.30 -10.32 15.46
CA ASN A 92 -13.70 -10.53 15.83
C ASN A 92 -14.22 -9.37 16.73
N MET A 93 -14.42 -9.63 18.02
CA MET A 93 -14.92 -8.63 18.99
C MET A 93 -13.79 -7.97 19.80
N LYS A 94 -12.52 -8.22 19.47
CA LYS A 94 -11.36 -7.69 20.18
C LYS A 94 -10.67 -6.59 19.37
N ALA A 95 -10.65 -5.38 19.91
CA ALA A 95 -9.81 -4.32 19.38
C ALA A 95 -8.34 -4.64 19.70
N ARG A 96 -7.53 -4.89 18.66
CA ARG A 96 -6.10 -5.20 18.78
C ARG A 96 -5.27 -3.92 18.84
N CYS A 97 -5.55 -2.97 17.96
CA CYS A 97 -4.80 -1.73 17.84
C CYS A 97 -5.66 -0.63 17.19
N TRP A 98 -5.45 0.62 17.58
CA TRP A 98 -5.89 1.78 16.80
C TRP A 98 -4.77 2.19 15.86
N TYR A 99 -5.06 2.23 14.56
CA TYR A 99 -4.14 2.77 13.56
C TYR A 99 -4.64 4.10 13.03
N ASP A 100 -3.72 5.02 12.82
CA ASP A 100 -3.93 6.20 12.02
C ASP A 100 -2.69 6.57 11.21
N ALA A 101 -2.91 7.16 10.04
CA ALA A 101 -1.85 7.62 9.16
C ALA A 101 -2.34 8.77 8.28
N THR A 102 -1.43 9.67 7.91
CA THR A 102 -1.75 10.75 6.96
C THR A 102 -0.92 10.64 5.70
N PHE A 103 -1.57 10.78 4.55
CA PHE A 103 -0.93 10.66 3.24
C PHE A 103 -1.16 11.92 2.40
N PRO A 104 -0.18 12.34 1.57
CA PRO A 104 -0.41 13.42 0.62
C PRO A 104 -1.48 13.02 -0.41
N LEU A 105 -2.25 14.00 -0.89
CA LEU A 105 -3.13 13.85 -2.04
C LEU A 105 -2.52 14.59 -3.25
N PHE A 106 -2.59 13.95 -4.41
CA PHE A 106 -2.04 14.47 -5.66
C PHE A 106 -3.14 14.66 -6.71
N GLU A 107 -2.87 15.50 -7.70
CA GLU A 107 -3.69 15.74 -8.89
C GLU A 107 -3.17 14.91 -10.06
N LEU A 108 -3.35 13.60 -9.94
CA LEU A 108 -2.96 12.63 -10.96
C LEU A 108 -4.05 12.48 -12.03
N GLU A 109 -4.44 13.61 -12.62
CA GLU A 109 -5.51 13.70 -13.62
C GLU A 109 -5.03 14.47 -14.86
N LEU A 110 -5.18 13.84 -16.01
CA LEU A 110 -4.94 14.37 -17.35
C LEU A 110 -6.28 14.77 -17.98
N ARG A 111 -6.23 15.59 -19.03
CA ARG A 111 -7.44 16.04 -19.74
C ARG A 111 -8.13 14.91 -20.50
N ASP A 112 -7.36 13.95 -21.02
CA ASP A 112 -7.86 12.82 -21.79
C ASP A 112 -8.22 11.62 -20.89
N PRO A 113 -9.48 11.13 -20.92
CA PRO A 113 -9.89 9.94 -20.18
C PRO A 113 -9.05 8.70 -20.47
N LEU A 114 -8.60 8.51 -21.72
CA LEU A 114 -7.78 7.35 -22.08
C LEU A 114 -6.36 7.47 -21.50
N ALA A 115 -5.79 8.67 -21.51
CA ALA A 115 -4.53 8.95 -20.83
C ALA A 115 -4.63 8.75 -19.30
N ASN A 116 -5.76 9.09 -18.68
CA ASN A 116 -6.03 8.78 -17.27
C ASN A 116 -6.05 7.28 -16.98
N GLN A 117 -6.72 6.48 -17.80
CA GLN A 117 -6.70 5.02 -17.66
C GLN A 117 -5.28 4.45 -17.78
N ARG A 118 -4.48 4.96 -18.72
CA ARG A 118 -3.07 4.57 -18.86
C ARG A 118 -2.24 4.96 -17.64
N LEU A 119 -2.39 6.19 -17.14
CA LEU A 119 -1.71 6.65 -15.94
C LEU A 119 -2.07 5.75 -14.75
N HIS A 120 -3.36 5.45 -14.57
CA HIS A 120 -3.83 4.58 -13.51
C HIS A 120 -3.16 3.19 -13.55
N GLY A 121 -3.14 2.54 -14.72
CA GLY A 121 -2.45 1.26 -14.90
C GLY A 121 -0.93 1.35 -14.68
N LEU A 122 -0.31 2.50 -14.94
CA LEU A 122 1.11 2.73 -14.63
C LEU A 122 1.35 2.90 -13.12
N LEU A 123 0.43 3.52 -12.39
CA LEU A 123 0.47 3.64 -10.93
C LEU A 123 0.25 2.28 -10.25
N GLU A 124 -0.68 1.47 -10.76
CA GLU A 124 -0.87 0.08 -10.31
C GLU A 124 0.43 -0.73 -10.46
N LYS A 125 1.08 -0.64 -11.63
CA LYS A 125 2.39 -1.29 -11.86
C LYS A 125 3.50 -0.74 -10.96
N THR A 126 3.45 0.55 -10.62
CA THR A 126 4.41 1.19 -9.70
C THR A 126 4.30 0.59 -8.30
N LEU A 127 3.07 0.42 -7.81
CA LEU A 127 2.79 -0.23 -6.54
C LEU A 127 3.14 -1.72 -6.57
N ALA A 128 2.77 -2.44 -7.63
CA ALA A 128 3.09 -3.86 -7.81
C ALA A 128 4.60 -4.14 -7.80
N GLY A 129 5.42 -3.19 -8.29
CA GLY A 129 6.88 -3.26 -8.19
C GLY A 129 7.38 -3.28 -6.73
N ALA A 130 6.74 -2.51 -5.85
CA ALA A 130 7.04 -2.52 -4.42
C ALA A 130 6.63 -3.84 -3.76
N GLU A 131 5.44 -4.36 -4.08
CA GLU A 131 4.97 -5.66 -3.58
C GLU A 131 5.93 -6.79 -3.98
N HIS A 132 6.41 -6.75 -5.23
CA HIS A 132 7.41 -7.70 -5.72
C HIS A 132 8.72 -7.59 -4.95
N ALA A 133 9.26 -6.37 -4.78
CA ALA A 133 10.50 -6.14 -4.05
C ALA A 133 10.40 -6.55 -2.56
N ALA A 134 9.29 -6.25 -1.88
CA ALA A 134 9.04 -6.69 -0.50
C ALA A 134 9.04 -8.22 -0.40
N LYS A 135 8.35 -8.89 -1.34
CA LYS A 135 8.33 -10.35 -1.41
C LYS A 135 9.71 -10.93 -1.66
N SER A 136 10.47 -10.39 -2.62
CA SER A 136 11.83 -10.83 -2.94
C SER A 136 12.77 -10.66 -1.76
N LEU A 137 12.73 -9.51 -1.07
CA LEU A 137 13.49 -9.27 0.16
C LEU A 137 13.20 -10.34 1.22
N ARG A 138 11.94 -10.57 1.55
CA ARG A 138 11.56 -11.57 2.54
C ARG A 138 12.00 -12.98 2.15
N LEU A 139 11.88 -13.36 0.88
CA LEU A 139 12.35 -14.66 0.39
C LEU A 139 13.87 -14.78 0.52
N ALA A 140 14.62 -13.75 0.11
CA ALA A 140 16.07 -13.71 0.22
C ALA A 140 16.55 -13.83 1.69
N VAL A 141 15.95 -13.07 2.60
CA VAL A 141 16.29 -13.12 4.04
C VAL A 141 15.93 -14.49 4.64
N ARG A 142 14.75 -15.02 4.32
CA ARG A 142 14.34 -16.37 4.74
C ARG A 142 15.35 -17.42 4.29
N ASP A 143 15.78 -17.36 3.03
CA ASP A 143 16.69 -18.34 2.45
C ASP A 143 18.08 -18.27 3.08
N VAL A 144 18.54 -17.08 3.48
CA VAL A 144 19.80 -16.93 4.25
C VAL A 144 19.65 -17.48 5.66
N TRP A 145 18.59 -17.14 6.39
CA TRP A 145 18.40 -17.55 7.78
C TRP A 145 18.10 -19.05 7.93
N PHE A 146 17.33 -19.63 7.02
CA PHE A 146 16.78 -20.99 7.18
C PHE A 146 17.19 -21.96 6.07
N GLY A 147 17.68 -21.48 4.92
CA GLY A 147 17.94 -22.32 3.75
C GLY A 147 16.68 -23.08 3.29
N ASN A 148 16.84 -24.39 3.06
CA ASN A 148 15.74 -25.31 2.70
C ASN A 148 14.97 -25.86 3.91
N GLY A 149 15.29 -25.40 5.13
CA GLY A 149 14.54 -25.80 6.32
C GLY A 149 13.17 -25.14 6.36
N GLU A 150 12.24 -25.73 7.13
CA GLU A 150 10.98 -25.05 7.44
C GLU A 150 11.27 -23.75 8.21
N ALA A 151 10.86 -22.61 7.65
CA ALA A 151 10.96 -21.33 8.33
C ALA A 151 10.11 -21.37 9.61
N ARG A 152 10.74 -21.14 10.77
CA ARG A 152 10.04 -21.03 12.05
C ARG A 152 9.91 -19.56 12.43
N GLY A 153 8.67 -19.07 12.52
CA GLY A 153 8.37 -17.73 13.03
C GLY A 153 7.69 -16.80 12.02
N ASP A 154 7.26 -15.64 12.53
CA ASP A 154 6.64 -14.59 11.75
C ASP A 154 7.70 -13.67 11.11
N LEU A 155 7.67 -13.54 9.78
CA LEU A 155 8.56 -12.68 9.00
C LEU A 155 7.86 -11.38 8.54
N SER A 156 6.67 -11.09 9.05
CA SER A 156 5.89 -9.88 8.73
C SER A 156 6.66 -8.58 9.02
N PHE A 157 7.56 -8.59 9.99
CA PHE A 157 8.39 -7.42 10.33
C PHE A 157 9.35 -7.02 9.19
N ILE A 158 9.73 -7.95 8.30
CA ILE A 158 10.56 -7.64 7.12
C ILE A 158 9.76 -6.79 6.14
N ASP A 159 8.50 -7.17 5.90
CA ASP A 159 7.60 -6.36 5.09
C ASP A 159 7.37 -4.99 5.71
N ALA A 160 7.10 -4.94 7.02
CA ALA A 160 6.87 -3.68 7.72
C ALA A 160 8.05 -2.71 7.56
N GLN A 161 9.29 -3.19 7.72
CA GLN A 161 10.50 -2.39 7.50
C GLN A 161 10.62 -1.92 6.04
N PHE A 162 10.35 -2.79 5.08
CA PHE A 162 10.42 -2.43 3.67
C PHE A 162 9.39 -1.35 3.30
N TRP A 163 8.12 -1.53 3.70
CA TRP A 163 7.06 -0.58 3.42
C TRP A 163 7.32 0.77 4.08
N ASN A 164 7.85 0.78 5.31
CA ASN A 164 8.23 2.02 5.97
C ASN A 164 9.40 2.71 5.24
N ALA A 165 10.47 1.99 4.91
CA ALA A 165 11.66 2.54 4.27
C ALA A 165 11.42 3.05 2.84
N SER A 166 10.41 2.51 2.15
CA SER A 166 10.07 2.88 0.76
C SER A 166 8.98 3.95 0.62
N GLU A 167 8.34 4.34 1.72
CA GLU A 167 7.22 5.29 1.69
C GLU A 167 7.62 6.66 1.11
N GLU A 168 8.74 7.22 1.56
CA GLU A 168 9.21 8.52 1.09
C GLU A 168 9.47 8.50 -0.43
N ALA A 169 10.17 7.47 -0.92
CA ALA A 169 10.49 7.32 -2.33
C ALA A 169 9.22 7.12 -3.18
N PHE A 170 8.21 6.43 -2.66
CA PHE A 170 6.92 6.29 -3.34
C PHE A 170 6.23 7.64 -3.51
N PHE A 171 6.11 8.42 -2.44
CA PHE A 171 5.45 9.73 -2.53
C PHE A 171 6.29 10.77 -3.28
N ALA A 172 7.62 10.66 -3.29
CA ALA A 172 8.48 11.46 -4.16
C ALA A 172 8.24 11.14 -5.65
N CYS A 173 8.06 9.86 -6.00
CA CYS A 173 7.69 9.44 -7.35
C CYS A 173 6.35 10.06 -7.76
N LEU A 174 5.30 9.94 -6.93
CA LEU A 174 3.99 10.52 -7.23
C LEU A 174 4.01 12.05 -7.34
N ARG A 175 4.74 12.72 -6.46
CA ARG A 175 4.93 14.18 -6.51
C ARG A 175 5.61 14.62 -7.80
N SER A 176 6.62 13.88 -8.26
CA SER A 176 7.28 14.17 -9.52
C SER A 176 6.36 13.92 -10.73
N ILE A 177 5.49 12.91 -10.67
CA ILE A 177 4.49 12.66 -11.72
C ILE A 177 3.48 13.80 -11.75
N ASP A 178 2.93 14.18 -10.60
CA ASP A 178 1.98 15.28 -10.43
C ASP A 178 2.53 16.60 -11.00
N ALA A 179 3.76 16.95 -10.64
CA ALA A 179 4.42 18.16 -11.14
C ALA A 179 4.59 18.15 -12.67
N ARG A 180 4.92 17.00 -13.26
CA ARG A 180 5.09 16.86 -14.72
C ARG A 180 3.76 16.93 -15.46
N ILE A 181 2.71 16.32 -14.91
CA ILE A 181 1.34 16.41 -15.47
C ILE A 181 0.87 17.87 -15.48
N LYS A 182 1.17 18.64 -14.42
CA LYS A 182 0.83 20.07 -14.35
C LYS A 182 1.58 20.92 -15.37
N GLN A 183 2.78 20.51 -15.78
CA GLN A 183 3.57 21.17 -16.82
C GLN A 183 3.14 20.76 -18.25
N ASP A 184 2.86 19.47 -18.46
CA ASP A 184 2.42 18.91 -19.74
C ASP A 184 1.33 17.84 -19.50
N ALA A 185 0.08 18.26 -19.70
CA ALA A 185 -1.11 17.45 -19.43
C ALA A 185 -1.49 16.49 -20.57
N ALA A 186 -0.63 16.29 -21.58
CA ALA A 186 -0.95 15.48 -22.75
C ALA A 186 -0.43 14.03 -22.68
N ASN A 187 0.69 13.76 -21.99
CA ASN A 187 1.38 12.47 -22.11
C ASN A 187 1.67 11.77 -20.77
N ALA A 188 0.76 10.88 -20.38
CA ALA A 188 0.90 10.03 -19.19
C ALA A 188 2.22 9.25 -19.14
N ILE A 189 2.68 8.71 -20.26
CA ILE A 189 3.88 7.87 -20.32
C ILE A 189 5.12 8.73 -20.09
N ALA A 190 5.23 9.86 -20.79
CA ALA A 190 6.36 10.78 -20.64
C ALA A 190 6.45 11.33 -19.21
N ALA A 191 5.32 11.76 -18.64
CA ALA A 191 5.25 12.31 -17.29
C ALA A 191 5.68 11.32 -16.20
N SER A 192 5.59 10.01 -16.47
CA SER A 192 5.78 8.97 -15.45
C SER A 192 6.98 8.05 -15.67
N THR A 193 7.66 8.13 -16.80
CA THR A 193 8.77 7.22 -17.14
C THR A 193 9.97 7.39 -16.21
N GLU A 194 10.55 8.57 -16.14
CA GLU A 194 11.73 8.82 -15.30
C GLU A 194 11.42 8.70 -13.79
N PRO A 195 10.30 9.24 -13.25
CA PRO A 195 9.96 9.05 -11.83
C PRO A 195 9.87 7.57 -11.45
N ARG A 196 9.28 6.73 -12.31
CA ARG A 196 9.25 5.28 -12.08
C ARG A 196 10.62 4.62 -12.17
N GLN A 197 11.52 5.08 -13.03
CA GLN A 197 12.89 4.56 -13.07
C GLN A 197 13.66 4.89 -11.80
N ILE A 198 13.49 6.11 -11.27
CA ILE A 198 14.05 6.51 -9.96
C ILE A 198 13.47 5.63 -8.86
N TRP A 199 12.14 5.44 -8.86
CA TRP A 199 11.45 4.55 -7.92
C TRP A 199 12.00 3.12 -7.94
N VAL A 200 12.16 2.50 -9.11
CA VAL A 200 12.70 1.13 -9.21
C VAL A 200 14.13 1.05 -8.66
N LYS A 201 14.97 2.06 -8.93
CA LYS A 201 16.32 2.13 -8.36
C LYS A 201 16.28 2.25 -6.83
N ALA A 202 15.36 3.07 -6.29
CA ALA A 202 15.16 3.22 -4.86
C ALA A 202 14.71 1.91 -4.21
N LEU A 203 13.73 1.21 -4.80
CA LEU A 203 13.27 -0.10 -4.31
C LEU A 203 14.42 -1.10 -4.21
N ARG A 204 15.26 -1.17 -5.23
CA ARG A 204 16.41 -2.06 -5.25
C ARG A 204 17.42 -1.71 -4.15
N LEU A 205 17.76 -0.44 -4.03
CA LEU A 205 18.69 0.03 -3.00
C LEU A 205 18.17 -0.25 -1.58
N ILE A 206 16.88 0.01 -1.34
CA ILE A 206 16.22 -0.24 -0.05
C ILE A 206 16.22 -1.74 0.25
N ALA A 207 15.84 -2.59 -0.72
CA ALA A 207 15.82 -4.03 -0.54
C ALA A 207 17.23 -4.58 -0.23
N LEU A 208 18.26 -4.14 -0.96
CA LEU A 208 19.65 -4.54 -0.71
C LEU A 208 20.13 -4.10 0.68
N ASN A 209 19.90 -2.84 1.05
CA ASN A 209 20.32 -2.32 2.36
C ASN A 209 19.63 -3.06 3.51
N LEU A 210 18.32 -3.31 3.41
CA LEU A 210 17.59 -4.07 4.43
C LEU A 210 18.04 -5.53 4.47
N PHE A 211 18.31 -6.13 3.31
CA PHE A 211 18.85 -7.48 3.25
C PHE A 211 20.21 -7.57 3.96
N ASP A 212 21.14 -6.65 3.71
CA ASP A 212 22.46 -6.63 4.34
C ASP A 212 22.35 -6.53 5.87
N GLN A 213 21.48 -5.64 6.36
CA GLN A 213 21.22 -5.47 7.79
C GLN A 213 20.63 -6.73 8.43
N LEU A 214 19.62 -7.32 7.78
CA LEU A 214 18.90 -8.48 8.29
C LEU A 214 19.75 -9.76 8.21
N ALA A 215 20.45 -9.96 7.10
CA ALA A 215 21.35 -11.10 6.91
C ALA A 215 22.47 -11.11 7.96
N ALA A 216 23.01 -9.93 8.31
CA ALA A 216 24.04 -9.80 9.36
C ALA A 216 23.49 -10.06 10.79
N SER A 217 22.19 -9.87 11.02
CA SER A 217 21.55 -10.08 12.33
C SER A 217 21.13 -11.51 12.62
N GLY A 218 21.11 -12.38 11.61
CA GLY A 218 20.82 -13.80 11.77
C GLY A 218 21.95 -14.53 12.48
N ASP A 219 21.63 -15.61 13.21
CA ASP A 219 22.64 -16.44 13.87
C ASP A 219 23.67 -16.90 12.82
N VAL A 220 24.91 -16.45 13.01
CA VAL A 220 26.05 -16.49 12.06
C VAL A 220 26.49 -17.94 11.74
N ALA A 221 25.77 -18.95 12.25
CA ALA A 221 26.07 -20.37 12.13
C ALA A 221 25.93 -20.98 10.73
N ALA A 222 25.58 -20.22 9.68
CA ALA A 222 25.63 -20.71 8.31
C ALA A 222 26.13 -19.65 7.30
N GLY A 223 27.34 -19.13 7.53
CA GLY A 223 28.14 -18.43 6.53
C GLY A 223 28.36 -19.30 5.29
N ASN A 224 27.36 -19.37 4.41
CA ASN A 224 27.43 -20.03 3.13
C ASN A 224 27.45 -18.94 2.05
N PRO A 225 28.64 -18.53 1.55
CA PRO A 225 28.79 -17.44 0.60
C PRO A 225 27.97 -17.66 -0.69
N ARG A 226 27.71 -18.92 -1.05
CA ARG A 226 26.87 -19.26 -2.20
C ARG A 226 25.40 -18.89 -1.95
N ARG A 227 24.86 -19.16 -0.77
CA ARG A 227 23.49 -18.76 -0.41
C ARG A 227 23.33 -17.24 -0.38
N LEU A 228 24.34 -16.54 0.15
CA LEU A 228 24.36 -15.07 0.12
C LEU A 228 24.34 -14.56 -1.33
N GLY A 229 25.22 -15.09 -2.19
CA GLY A 229 25.30 -14.71 -3.60
C GLY A 229 24.04 -15.03 -4.41
N ASP A 230 23.39 -16.16 -4.15
CA ASP A 230 22.12 -16.54 -4.80
C ASP A 230 20.97 -15.64 -4.31
N ALA A 231 20.94 -15.26 -3.03
CA ALA A 231 19.96 -14.33 -2.47
C ALA A 231 20.09 -12.91 -3.06
N TYR A 232 21.31 -12.41 -3.27
CA TYR A 232 21.53 -11.13 -3.96
C TYR A 232 20.97 -11.08 -5.39
N ARG A 233 20.88 -12.22 -6.10
CA ARG A 233 20.30 -12.25 -7.45
C ARG A 233 18.79 -12.07 -7.47
N LEU A 234 18.13 -12.27 -6.32
CA LEU A 234 16.69 -12.04 -6.17
C LEU A 234 16.36 -10.54 -5.98
N LEU A 235 17.36 -9.69 -5.73
CA LEU A 235 17.25 -8.27 -5.36
C LEU A 235 17.80 -7.31 -6.43
#